data_AF-A0A957USR0-F1
#
_entry.id   AF-A0A957USR0-F1
#
_cell.length_a   1.000
_cell.length_b   1.000
_cell.length_c   1.000
_cell.angle_alpha   90.00
_cell.angle_beta   90.00
_cell.angle_gamma   90.00
#
_symmetry.space_group_name_H-M   'P 1'
#
loop_
_entity.id
_entity.type
_entity.pdbx_description
1 polymer ?
#
loop_
_entity_poly.entity_id
_entity_poly.type
_entity_poly.pdbx_seq_one_letter_code
_entity_poly.pdbx_strand_id
1 'polypeptide(L)'
;MDQQPTTFSPYRPVSQPCRNFNILASLPIIDPADGREKMVLSNFAAGSTGNLIFVDPETGAGESLPLPADEGAWALFNLNNETLLVGTCARGGYLHRLDLATRTWAEPLRCPTETYIWNLCQGDDGRIYGGTYPGCVLLRYDPTLHELTNVGRMSTDPGNLYSRFVYAIPGHILVECWSAAHHLALYTLATGAIHPFG
;
A
#
# COMPACT_ATOMS: atom_id res chain seq x y z
N MET A 1 10.36 5.55 61.54
CA MET A 1 9.03 5.31 60.96
C MET A 1 9.29 4.92 59.52
N ASP A 2 9.66 3.65 59.33
CA ASP A 2 10.16 3.13 58.05
C ASP A 2 8.97 2.75 57.18
N GLN A 3 8.85 3.39 56.02
CA GLN A 3 7.93 2.93 54.96
C GLN A 3 8.66 1.91 54.10
N GLN A 4 8.20 0.65 54.13
CA GLN A 4 8.61 -0.36 53.16
C GLN A 4 8.04 -0.01 51.77
N PRO A 5 8.82 -0.13 50.69
CA PRO A 5 8.31 0.07 49.34
C PRO A 5 7.40 -1.11 48.96
N THR A 6 6.17 -0.79 48.53
CA THR A 6 5.22 -1.74 47.97
C THR A 6 5.74 -2.23 46.61
N THR A 7 6.14 -3.50 46.54
CA THR A 7 6.50 -4.16 45.28
C THR A 7 5.23 -4.62 44.57
N PHE A 8 4.88 -3.95 43.47
CA PHE A 8 3.82 -4.42 42.58
C PHE A 8 4.30 -5.67 41.82
N SER A 9 3.46 -6.71 41.79
CA SER A 9 3.69 -7.92 40.99
C SER A 9 3.71 -7.57 39.49
N PRO A 10 4.56 -8.19 38.66
CA PRO A 10 4.62 -7.88 37.24
C PRO A 10 3.31 -8.27 36.54
N TYR A 11 2.66 -7.30 35.89
CA TYR A 11 1.51 -7.56 35.03
C TYR A 11 1.94 -8.41 33.83
N ARG A 12 1.20 -9.49 33.56
CA ARG A 12 1.34 -10.31 32.34
C ARG A 12 0.20 -9.95 31.39
N PRO A 13 0.49 -9.46 30.16
CA PRO A 13 -0.54 -9.30 29.14
C PRO A 13 -1.18 -10.65 28.85
N VAL A 14 -2.50 -10.76 29.05
CA VAL A 14 -3.26 -12.01 28.82
C VAL A 14 -3.87 -12.02 27.42
N SER A 15 -4.21 -10.85 26.87
CA SER A 15 -4.70 -10.66 25.50
C SER A 15 -4.76 -9.17 25.13
N GLN A 16 -5.01 -8.87 23.86
CA GLN A 16 -5.45 -7.54 23.39
C GLN A 16 -6.94 -7.66 23.00
N PRO A 17 -7.88 -7.13 23.81
CA PRO A 17 -9.30 -7.44 23.67
C PRO A 17 -9.98 -6.76 22.47
N CYS A 18 -9.39 -5.70 21.89
CA CYS A 18 -9.92 -5.04 20.71
C CYS A 18 -8.78 -4.75 19.74
N ARG A 19 -8.85 -5.27 18.52
CA ARG A 19 -8.05 -4.78 17.40
C ARG A 19 -8.96 -4.01 16.46
N ASN A 20 -8.50 -2.86 16.01
CA ASN A 20 -9.20 -2.16 14.95
C ASN A 20 -9.24 -3.08 13.73
N PHE A 21 -10.42 -3.20 13.15
CA PHE A 21 -10.66 -3.89 11.90
C PHE A 21 -11.28 -2.88 10.95
N ASN A 22 -10.53 -2.49 9.94
CA ASN A 22 -10.92 -1.44 9.01
C ASN A 22 -10.49 -1.84 7.60
N ILE A 23 -11.46 -1.96 6.70
CA ILE A 23 -11.18 -2.28 5.30
C ILE A 23 -10.86 -0.99 4.57
N LEU A 24 -9.63 -0.87 4.07
CA LEU A 24 -9.14 0.34 3.40
C LEU A 24 -9.22 0.25 1.87
N ALA A 25 -9.02 -0.94 1.32
CA ALA A 25 -9.12 -1.19 -0.11
C ALA A 25 -9.70 -2.57 -0.38
N SER A 26 -10.24 -2.71 -1.58
CA SER A 26 -10.80 -3.98 -2.03
C SER A 26 -10.77 -4.08 -3.55
N LEU A 27 -10.54 -5.28 -4.07
CA LEU A 27 -10.66 -5.58 -5.50
C LEU A 27 -11.07 -7.03 -5.74
N PRO A 28 -11.70 -7.33 -6.89
CA PRO A 28 -11.93 -8.70 -7.31
C PRO A 28 -10.68 -9.30 -7.99
N ILE A 29 -10.49 -10.60 -7.81
CA ILE A 29 -9.56 -11.43 -8.58
C ILE A 29 -10.30 -12.68 -9.09
N ILE A 30 -9.78 -13.29 -10.15
CA ILE A 30 -10.00 -14.72 -10.40
C ILE A 30 -8.84 -15.45 -9.76
N ASP A 31 -9.09 -16.19 -8.68
CA ASP A 31 -8.02 -16.83 -7.92
C ASP A 31 -7.42 -18.00 -8.71
N PRO A 32 -6.12 -17.97 -9.05
CA PRO A 32 -5.49 -19.04 -9.81
C PRO A 32 -5.42 -20.37 -9.06
N ALA A 33 -5.64 -20.39 -7.73
CA ALA A 33 -5.64 -21.62 -6.94
C ALA A 33 -6.84 -22.54 -7.28
N ASP A 34 -7.99 -21.98 -7.63
CA ASP A 34 -9.24 -22.73 -7.86
C ASP A 34 -10.09 -22.22 -9.03
N GLY A 35 -9.69 -21.14 -9.70
CA GLY A 35 -10.38 -20.53 -10.83
C GLY A 35 -11.64 -19.75 -10.47
N ARG A 36 -11.90 -19.49 -9.19
CA ARG A 36 -13.10 -18.79 -8.73
C ARG A 36 -12.87 -17.30 -8.54
N GLU A 37 -13.93 -16.51 -8.69
CA GLU A 37 -13.88 -15.10 -8.29
C GLU A 37 -13.73 -14.99 -6.77
N LYS A 38 -12.82 -14.14 -6.30
CA LYS A 38 -12.67 -13.79 -4.89
C LYS A 38 -12.59 -12.29 -4.72
N MET A 39 -13.25 -11.78 -3.68
CA MET A 39 -13.05 -10.41 -3.23
C MET A 39 -11.86 -10.38 -2.27
N VAL A 40 -10.86 -9.57 -2.60
CA VAL A 40 -9.70 -9.34 -1.72
C VAL A 40 -9.94 -8.03 -0.97
N LEU A 41 -9.85 -8.07 0.36
CA LEU A 41 -9.97 -6.92 1.24
C LEU A 41 -8.64 -6.68 1.95
N SER A 42 -8.20 -5.43 2.06
CA SER A 42 -7.06 -5.06 2.92
C SER A 42 -7.55 -4.52 4.25
N ASN A 43 -7.15 -5.15 5.34
CA ASN A 43 -7.47 -4.71 6.68
C ASN A 43 -6.31 -3.91 7.31
N PHE A 44 -6.66 -2.82 7.98
CA PHE A 44 -5.77 -2.01 8.80
C PHE A 44 -5.99 -2.24 10.29
N ALA A 45 -4.92 -2.62 10.97
CA ALA A 45 -4.87 -2.89 12.40
C ALA A 45 -3.81 -2.01 13.07
N ALA A 46 -4.22 -0.82 13.52
CA ALA A 46 -3.33 0.13 14.19
C ALA A 46 -2.50 -0.51 15.32
N GLY A 47 -1.17 -0.35 15.27
CA GLY A 47 -0.24 -0.95 16.24
C GLY A 47 -0.07 -2.47 16.14
N SER A 48 -0.59 -3.12 15.09
CA SER A 48 -0.42 -4.55 14.81
C SER A 48 -0.13 -4.78 13.33
N THR A 49 0.06 -6.03 12.92
CA THR A 49 0.25 -6.38 11.51
C THR A 49 -1.11 -6.46 10.82
N GLY A 50 -1.25 -5.77 9.68
CA GLY A 50 -2.43 -5.88 8.83
C GLY A 50 -2.51 -7.23 8.10
N ASN A 51 -3.63 -7.49 7.44
CA ASN A 51 -3.82 -8.71 6.67
C ASN A 51 -4.66 -8.46 5.42
N LEU A 52 -4.51 -9.35 4.45
CA LEU A 52 -5.45 -9.53 3.36
C LEU A 52 -6.51 -10.55 3.76
N ILE A 53 -7.72 -10.36 3.25
CA ILE A 53 -8.83 -11.29 3.42
C ILE A 53 -9.38 -11.61 2.03
N PHE A 54 -9.31 -12.88 1.64
CA PHE A 54 -9.92 -13.40 0.42
C PHE A 54 -11.27 -13.98 0.78
N VAL A 55 -12.32 -13.53 0.11
CA VAL A 55 -13.69 -14.01 0.32
C VAL A 55 -14.20 -14.60 -0.98
N ASP A 56 -14.58 -15.87 -0.97
CA ASP A 56 -15.36 -16.49 -2.04
C ASP A 56 -16.83 -16.04 -1.85
N PRO A 57 -17.39 -15.20 -2.73
CA PRO A 57 -18.73 -14.66 -2.58
C PRO A 57 -19.83 -15.72 -2.82
N GLU A 58 -19.52 -16.83 -3.49
CA GLU A 58 -20.49 -17.90 -3.74
C GLU A 58 -20.64 -18.81 -2.52
N THR A 59 -19.54 -19.15 -1.84
CA THR A 59 -19.55 -20.07 -0.69
C THR A 59 -19.56 -19.37 0.66
N GLY A 60 -19.15 -18.10 0.71
CA GLY A 60 -18.90 -17.37 1.95
C GLY A 60 -17.62 -17.79 2.67
N ALA A 61 -16.78 -18.64 2.06
CA ALA A 61 -15.51 -19.04 2.64
C ALA A 61 -14.51 -17.87 2.65
N GLY A 62 -13.79 -17.73 3.76
CA GLY A 62 -12.80 -16.68 3.97
C GLY A 62 -11.41 -17.24 4.25
N GLU A 63 -10.38 -16.65 3.65
CA GLU A 63 -8.97 -16.89 3.93
C GLU A 63 -8.33 -15.58 4.41
N SER A 64 -7.58 -15.63 5.52
CA SER A 64 -6.84 -14.47 6.03
C SER A 64 -5.34 -14.69 5.88
N LEU A 65 -4.65 -13.78 5.21
CA LEU A 65 -3.21 -13.81 4.99
C LEU A 65 -2.53 -12.57 5.59
N PRO A 66 -1.70 -12.71 6.64
CA PRO A 66 -0.96 -11.59 7.21
C PRO A 66 -0.03 -10.92 6.20
N LEU A 67 0.08 -9.59 6.28
CA LEU A 67 1.10 -8.85 5.53
C LEU A 67 2.50 -9.18 6.08
N PRO A 68 3.55 -9.19 5.24
CA PRO A 68 4.93 -9.38 5.71
C PRO A 68 5.35 -8.30 6.72
N ALA A 69 4.90 -7.07 6.49
CA ALA A 69 5.16 -5.91 7.35
C ALA A 69 4.09 -4.83 7.16
N ASP A 70 4.06 -3.90 8.12
CA ASP A 70 3.17 -2.75 8.24
C ASP A 70 1.76 -3.06 8.80
N GLU A 71 1.02 -1.99 9.08
CA GLU A 71 -0.23 -2.07 9.85
C GLU A 71 -1.48 -2.28 8.98
N GLY A 72 -1.37 -2.07 7.68
CA GLY A 72 -2.45 -2.26 6.72
C GLY A 72 -2.07 -1.79 5.34
N ALA A 73 -3.01 -1.78 4.41
CA ALA A 73 -2.75 -1.36 3.04
C ALA A 73 -3.87 -0.51 2.45
N TRP A 74 -3.49 0.61 1.85
CA TRP A 74 -4.39 1.49 1.08
C TRP A 74 -4.45 1.11 -0.39
N ALA A 75 -3.39 0.51 -0.93
CA ALA A 75 -3.33 0.16 -2.33
C ALA A 75 -3.37 -1.36 -2.52
N LEU A 76 -4.29 -1.82 -3.36
CA LEU A 76 -4.28 -3.14 -3.94
C LEU A 76 -4.25 -2.99 -5.46
N PHE A 77 -3.44 -3.80 -6.15
CA PHE A 77 -3.41 -3.83 -7.60
C PHE A 77 -3.28 -5.27 -8.09
N ASN A 78 -4.30 -5.72 -8.80
CA ASN A 78 -4.34 -7.04 -9.41
C ASN A 78 -3.59 -7.01 -10.76
N LEU A 79 -2.42 -7.63 -10.80
CA LEU A 79 -1.64 -7.81 -12.01
C LEU A 79 -1.97 -9.18 -12.61
N ASN A 80 -2.89 -9.16 -13.56
CA ASN A 80 -3.27 -10.29 -14.42
C ASN A 80 -3.82 -11.53 -13.70
N ASN A 81 -4.41 -11.39 -12.49
CA ASN A 81 -4.84 -12.52 -11.66
C ASN A 81 -3.71 -13.48 -11.25
N GLU A 82 -2.45 -13.10 -11.45
CA GLU A 82 -1.28 -13.91 -11.08
C GLU A 82 -0.58 -13.32 -9.87
N THR A 83 -0.49 -11.99 -9.84
CA THR A 83 0.21 -11.24 -8.81
C THR A 83 -0.70 -10.18 -8.21
N LEU A 84 -0.70 -10.08 -6.89
CA LEU A 84 -1.31 -8.95 -6.18
C LEU A 84 -0.21 -8.06 -5.61
N LEU A 85 -0.21 -6.79 -6.01
CA LEU A 85 0.63 -5.77 -5.39
C LEU A 85 -0.14 -5.08 -4.27
N VAL A 86 0.56 -4.84 -3.17
CA VAL A 86 -0.02 -4.28 -1.96
C VAL A 86 0.83 -3.10 -1.48
N GLY A 87 0.29 -1.90 -1.57
CA GLY A 87 0.91 -0.69 -1.04
C GLY A 87 0.45 -0.42 0.39
N THR A 88 1.38 -0.51 1.34
CA THR A 88 1.07 -0.49 2.76
C THR A 88 1.11 0.90 3.38
N CYS A 89 0.67 0.96 4.64
CA CYS A 89 0.62 2.19 5.40
C CYS A 89 0.88 2.05 6.89
N ALA A 90 1.20 3.23 7.42
CA ALA A 90 1.32 3.72 8.79
C ALA A 90 2.73 3.75 9.36
N ARG A 91 3.62 2.85 8.93
CA ARG A 91 5.03 2.89 9.33
C ARG A 91 5.99 2.87 8.17
N GLY A 92 5.88 1.87 7.31
CA GLY A 92 6.95 1.51 6.39
C GLY A 92 6.72 1.90 4.95
N GLY A 93 5.46 2.03 4.52
CA GLY A 93 5.12 2.33 3.13
C GLY A 93 5.71 1.30 2.16
N TYR A 94 5.54 0.02 2.47
CA TYR A 94 6.05 -1.08 1.66
C TYR A 94 5.20 -1.29 0.42
N LEU A 95 5.86 -1.70 -0.66
CA LEU A 95 5.24 -2.41 -1.77
C LEU A 95 5.52 -3.90 -1.60
N HIS A 96 4.51 -4.64 -1.18
CA HIS A 96 4.55 -6.11 -1.17
C HIS A 96 4.06 -6.66 -2.50
N ARG A 97 4.62 -7.80 -2.88
CA ARG A 97 4.19 -8.58 -4.05
C ARG A 97 3.81 -9.98 -3.61
N LEU A 98 2.56 -10.36 -3.82
CA LEU A 98 2.02 -11.68 -3.53
C LEU A 98 1.86 -12.48 -4.82
N ASP A 99 2.43 -13.68 -4.86
CA ASP A 99 2.03 -14.70 -5.82
C ASP A 99 0.66 -15.26 -5.40
N LEU A 100 -0.35 -15.11 -6.25
CA LEU A 100 -1.70 -15.52 -5.91
C LEU A 100 -1.86 -17.03 -5.90
N ALA A 101 -1.14 -17.78 -6.73
CA ALA A 101 -1.28 -19.24 -6.81
C ALA A 101 -0.72 -19.94 -5.56
N THR A 102 0.42 -19.47 -5.06
CA THR A 102 1.12 -20.08 -3.93
C THR A 102 0.88 -19.38 -2.60
N ARG A 103 0.30 -18.17 -2.62
CA ARG A 103 0.18 -17.26 -1.47
C ARG A 103 1.54 -16.90 -0.84
N THR A 104 2.60 -16.88 -1.63
CA THR A 104 3.94 -16.51 -1.16
C THR A 104 4.28 -15.07 -1.48
N TRP A 105 4.90 -14.38 -0.51
CA TRP A 105 5.38 -13.01 -0.67
C TRP A 105 6.80 -12.99 -1.26
N ALA A 106 7.06 -12.04 -2.15
CA ALA A 106 8.42 -11.66 -2.53
C ALA A 106 9.08 -10.80 -1.43
N GLU A 107 10.36 -10.49 -1.60
CA GLU A 107 11.07 -9.55 -0.71
C GLU A 107 10.34 -8.19 -0.69
N PRO A 108 10.06 -7.61 0.50
CA PRO A 108 9.37 -6.33 0.58
C PRO A 108 10.25 -5.17 0.06
N LEU A 109 9.67 -4.34 -0.81
CA LEU A 109 10.32 -3.13 -1.31
C LEU A 109 9.76 -1.90 -0.58
N ARG A 110 10.58 -0.85 -0.43
CA ARG A 110 10.10 0.45 0.06
C ARG A 110 10.98 1.62 -0.37
N CYS A 111 10.41 2.82 -0.35
CA CYS A 111 11.18 4.06 -0.37
C CYS A 111 11.36 4.55 1.08
N PRO A 112 12.60 4.63 1.64
CA PRO A 112 12.80 4.95 3.05
C PRO A 112 12.25 6.29 3.53
N THR A 113 12.01 7.24 2.61
CA THR A 113 11.44 8.56 2.92
C THR A 113 9.92 8.55 3.03
N GLU A 114 9.27 7.45 2.61
CA GLU A 114 7.81 7.33 2.54
C GLU A 114 7.29 6.33 3.58
N THR A 115 6.07 6.57 4.06
CA THR A 115 5.40 5.74 5.06
C THR A 115 4.03 5.23 4.58
N TYR A 116 3.59 5.67 3.39
CA TYR A 116 2.33 5.27 2.77
C TYR A 116 2.53 5.10 1.26
N ILE A 117 1.86 4.11 0.70
CA ILE A 117 1.53 4.02 -0.73
C ILE A 117 0.00 4.01 -0.83
N TRP A 118 -0.55 5.00 -1.52
CA TRP A 118 -1.99 5.33 -1.42
C TRP A 118 -2.87 4.61 -2.43
N ASN A 119 -2.42 4.52 -3.67
CA ASN A 119 -3.02 3.69 -4.71
C ASN A 119 -1.93 3.33 -5.72
N LEU A 120 -2.28 2.44 -6.65
CA LEU A 120 -1.41 2.01 -7.72
C LEU A 120 -2.16 2.12 -9.06
N CYS A 121 -1.45 2.43 -10.14
CA CYS A 121 -1.96 2.37 -11.51
C CYS A 121 -0.87 1.84 -12.45
N GLN A 122 -1.26 1.27 -13.60
CA GLN A 122 -0.30 0.80 -14.61
C GLN A 122 -0.19 1.80 -15.75
N GLY A 123 1.02 2.27 -16.03
CA GLY A 123 1.32 3.06 -17.22
C GLY A 123 1.32 2.22 -18.49
N ASP A 124 1.23 2.87 -19.65
CA ASP A 124 1.32 2.18 -20.96
C ASP A 124 2.74 1.69 -21.30
N ASP A 125 3.73 2.07 -20.49
CA ASP A 125 5.08 1.51 -20.47
C ASP A 125 5.18 0.17 -19.69
N GLY A 126 4.06 -0.32 -19.16
CA GLY A 126 3.96 -1.56 -18.39
C GLY A 126 4.46 -1.46 -16.95
N ARG A 127 4.91 -0.28 -16.50
CA ARG A 127 5.34 -0.04 -15.12
C ARG A 127 4.14 0.30 -14.23
N ILE A 128 4.28 0.03 -12.94
CA ILE A 128 3.24 0.35 -11.95
C ILE A 128 3.66 1.59 -11.17
N TYR A 129 2.77 2.56 -11.05
CA TYR A 129 3.03 3.84 -10.40
C TYR A 129 2.22 3.98 -9.12
N GLY A 130 2.83 4.55 -8.09
CA GLY A 130 2.19 4.72 -6.78
C GLY A 130 2.44 6.09 -6.18
N GLY A 131 1.37 6.68 -5.64
CA GLY A 131 1.40 7.91 -4.87
C GLY A 131 1.75 7.68 -3.40
N THR A 132 2.36 8.66 -2.72
CA THR A 132 2.98 8.48 -1.40
C THR A 132 2.70 9.61 -0.39
N TYR A 133 3.19 9.39 0.83
CA TYR A 133 3.36 10.37 1.90
C TYR A 133 4.57 9.99 2.76
N PRO A 134 5.33 10.94 3.36
CA PRO A 134 5.16 12.40 3.31
C PRO A 134 6.00 13.13 2.24
N GLY A 135 6.76 12.42 1.41
CA GLY A 135 7.68 13.06 0.49
C GLY A 135 7.01 13.70 -0.73
N CYS A 136 5.72 13.43 -0.95
CA CYS A 136 4.99 13.81 -2.16
C CYS A 136 5.74 13.35 -3.42
N VAL A 137 6.18 12.10 -3.43
CA VAL A 137 6.95 11.52 -4.53
C VAL A 137 6.11 10.57 -5.36
N LEU A 138 6.48 10.36 -6.61
CA LEU A 138 5.91 9.28 -7.40
C LEU A 138 6.86 8.09 -7.34
N LEU A 139 6.33 6.92 -6.99
CA LEU A 139 7.07 5.66 -7.09
C LEU A 139 6.76 5.00 -8.43
N ARG A 140 7.76 4.35 -9.01
CA ARG A 140 7.65 3.50 -10.20
C ARG A 140 8.20 2.11 -9.88
N TYR A 141 7.36 1.11 -10.07
CA TYR A 141 7.69 -0.29 -9.86
C TYR A 141 7.82 -1.02 -11.20
N ASP A 142 8.92 -1.74 -11.35
CA ASP A 142 9.19 -2.65 -12.45
C ASP A 142 8.74 -4.08 -12.06
N PRO A 143 7.65 -4.61 -12.64
CA PRO A 143 7.19 -5.96 -12.30
C PRO A 143 8.10 -7.08 -12.80
N THR A 144 8.95 -6.82 -13.81
CA THR A 144 9.88 -7.81 -14.37
C THR A 144 11.14 -7.91 -13.52
N LEU A 145 11.71 -6.76 -13.14
CA LEU A 145 12.93 -6.70 -12.34
C LEU A 145 12.69 -6.76 -10.83
N HIS A 146 11.44 -6.60 -10.40
CA HIS A 146 11.07 -6.43 -9.00
C HIS A 146 11.87 -5.28 -8.35
N GLU A 147 11.80 -4.11 -8.98
CA GLU A 147 12.53 -2.91 -8.55
C GLU A 147 11.57 -1.75 -8.29
N LEU A 148 11.74 -1.04 -7.18
CA LEU A 148 10.96 0.14 -6.82
C LEU A 148 11.85 1.39 -6.86
N THR A 149 11.57 2.28 -7.81
CA THR A 149 12.28 3.54 -8.01
C THR A 149 11.44 4.71 -7.49
N ASN A 150 12.04 5.64 -6.74
CA ASN A 150 11.48 6.97 -6.52
C ASN A 150 11.84 7.85 -7.73
N VAL A 151 10.85 8.28 -8.51
CA VAL A 151 11.08 9.07 -9.74
C VAL A 151 11.06 10.58 -9.50
N GLY A 152 10.94 11.01 -8.25
CA GLY A 152 11.02 12.40 -7.84
C GLY A 152 9.75 12.92 -7.19
N ARG A 153 9.85 14.15 -6.68
CA ARG A 153 8.77 14.88 -6.02
C ARG A 153 7.82 15.50 -7.06
N MET A 154 6.52 15.39 -6.83
CA MET A 154 5.47 15.80 -7.77
C MET A 154 4.99 17.24 -7.58
N SER A 155 5.44 17.91 -6.51
CA SER A 155 5.10 19.29 -6.18
C SER A 155 6.35 20.10 -5.85
N THR A 156 6.45 21.31 -6.41
CA THR A 156 7.49 22.29 -6.05
C THR A 156 7.25 22.94 -4.70
N ASP A 157 6.01 22.94 -4.20
CA ASP A 157 5.69 23.40 -2.85
C ASP A 157 6.24 22.40 -1.81
N PRO A 158 7.19 22.81 -0.94
CA PRO A 158 7.73 21.94 0.11
C PRO A 158 6.68 21.54 1.16
N GLY A 159 5.60 22.31 1.30
CA GLY A 159 4.50 22.03 2.22
C GLY A 159 3.54 20.93 1.75
N ASN A 160 3.59 20.55 0.47
CA ASN A 160 2.79 19.42 -0.03
C ASN A 160 3.43 18.08 0.34
N LEU A 161 2.72 17.29 1.14
CA LEU A 161 3.22 16.03 1.68
C LEU A 161 2.65 14.82 0.96
N TYR A 162 1.57 14.99 0.19
CA TYR A 162 0.88 13.91 -0.49
C TYR A 162 1.03 14.04 -1.99
N SER A 163 1.46 12.96 -2.62
CA SER A 163 1.09 12.57 -3.97
C SER A 163 -0.03 11.53 -3.81
N ARG A 164 -1.27 11.98 -3.57
CA ARG A 164 -2.32 11.15 -2.96
C ARG A 164 -2.85 10.08 -3.90
N PHE A 165 -3.47 10.47 -5.01
CA PHE A 165 -3.98 9.53 -6.00
C PHE A 165 -3.25 9.69 -7.33
N VAL A 166 -2.94 8.55 -7.95
CA VAL A 166 -2.30 8.48 -9.27
C VAL A 166 -3.20 7.78 -10.28
N TYR A 167 -3.22 8.29 -11.50
CA TYR A 167 -4.05 7.77 -12.59
C TYR A 167 -3.24 7.69 -13.87
N ALA A 168 -3.28 6.55 -14.53
CA ALA A 168 -2.64 6.37 -15.83
C ALA A 168 -3.52 6.97 -16.94
N ILE A 169 -2.89 7.73 -17.83
CA ILE A 169 -3.46 8.19 -19.09
C ILE A 169 -2.41 7.96 -20.20
N PRO A 170 -2.77 7.99 -21.50
CA PRO A 170 -1.81 7.72 -22.56
C PRO A 170 -0.55 8.60 -22.45
N GLY A 171 0.62 7.96 -22.35
CA GLY A 171 1.94 8.57 -22.21
C GLY A 171 2.25 9.26 -20.88
N HIS A 172 1.33 9.27 -19.90
CA HIS A 172 1.49 10.06 -18.68
C HIS A 172 0.85 9.43 -17.44
N ILE A 173 1.31 9.88 -16.27
CA ILE A 173 0.65 9.65 -14.99
C ILE A 173 0.15 11.00 -14.46
N LEU A 174 -1.15 11.09 -14.19
CA LEU A 174 -1.75 12.21 -13.48
C LEU A 174 -1.63 11.96 -11.98
N VAL A 175 -1.14 12.93 -11.23
CA VAL A 175 -0.86 12.83 -9.79
C VAL A 175 -1.56 13.95 -9.04
N GLU A 176 -2.37 13.60 -8.05
CA GLU A 176 -2.97 14.57 -7.12
C GLU A 176 -1.96 14.96 -6.04
N CYS A 177 -1.63 16.25 -5.94
CA CYS A 177 -0.70 16.77 -4.94
C CYS A 177 -1.43 17.64 -3.92
N TRP A 178 -1.25 17.39 -2.62
CA TRP A 178 -1.83 18.24 -1.59
C TRP A 178 -1.09 18.19 -0.24
N SER A 179 -1.44 19.14 0.61
CA SER A 179 -1.32 19.25 2.07
C SER A 179 -1.33 20.76 2.38
N ALA A 180 -0.49 21.51 1.67
CA ALA A 180 -0.42 22.98 1.73
C ALA A 180 -1.17 23.65 0.58
N ALA A 181 -1.02 23.13 -0.65
CA ALA A 181 -1.69 23.64 -1.84
C ALA A 181 -2.12 22.48 -2.75
N HIS A 182 -3.43 22.35 -2.96
CA HIS A 182 -3.99 21.29 -3.80
C HIS A 182 -3.82 21.63 -5.29
N HIS A 183 -3.22 20.71 -6.05
CA HIS A 183 -3.08 20.81 -7.49
C HIS A 183 -2.90 19.41 -8.11
N LEU A 184 -2.92 19.33 -9.44
CA LEU A 184 -2.58 18.13 -10.18
C LEU A 184 -1.19 18.29 -10.81
N ALA A 185 -0.43 17.22 -10.93
CA ALA A 185 0.82 17.17 -11.67
C ALA A 185 0.75 16.07 -12.72
N LEU A 186 1.39 16.31 -13.87
CA LEU A 186 1.49 15.35 -14.96
C LEU A 186 2.93 14.90 -15.11
N TYR A 187 3.16 13.60 -14.88
CA TYR A 187 4.44 12.97 -15.13
C TYR A 187 4.45 12.34 -16.52
N THR A 188 5.36 12.78 -17.38
CA THR A 188 5.50 12.26 -18.76
C THR A 188 6.37 11.01 -18.76
N LEU A 189 5.83 9.88 -19.23
CA LEU A 189 6.52 8.59 -19.17
C LEU A 189 7.81 8.57 -20.01
N ALA A 190 7.77 9.17 -21.20
CA ALA A 190 8.90 9.15 -22.13
C ALA A 190 10.11 9.98 -21.68
N THR A 191 9.88 11.05 -20.91
CA THR A 191 10.93 12.03 -20.57
C THR A 191 11.18 12.18 -19.07
N GLY A 192 10.26 11.71 -18.23
CA GLY A 192 10.25 11.98 -16.79
C GLY A 192 9.91 13.43 -16.43
N ALA A 193 9.47 14.24 -17.40
CA ALA A 193 9.10 15.63 -17.16
C ALA A 193 7.83 15.75 -16.30
N ILE A 194 7.83 16.71 -15.38
CA ILE A 194 6.70 16.99 -14.49
C ILE A 194 6.10 18.33 -14.87
N HIS A 195 4.80 18.36 -15.13
CA HIS A 195 4.05 19.57 -15.45
C HIS A 195 2.87 19.77 -14.47
N PRO A 196 2.90 20.81 -13.61
CA PRO A 196 1.79 21.10 -12.71
C PRO A 196 0.59 21.73 -13.46
N PHE A 197 -0.61 21.47 -12.95
CA PHE A 197 -1.89 22.03 -13.39
C PHE A 197 -2.66 22.57 -12.18
N GLY A 198 -3.20 23.79 -12.32
CA GLY A 198 -3.96 24.48 -11.27
C GLY A 198 -3.14 25.59 -10.67
#